data_AF-A0A4U7DAA5-F1
#
_entry.id   AF-A0A4U7DAA5-F1
#
_cell.length_a   1.000
_cell.length_b   1.000
_cell.length_c   1.000
_cell.angle_alpha   90.00
_cell.angle_beta   90.00
_cell.angle_gamma   90.00
#
_symmetry.space_group_name_H-M   'P 1'
#
loop_
_entity.id
_entity.type
_entity.pdbx_description
1 polymer ?
#
loop_
_entity_poly.entity_id
_entity_poly.type
_entity_poly.pdbx_seq_one_letter_code
_entity_poly.pdbx_strand_id
1 'polypeptide(L)'
;MDVPEAADACARVVDEVGGAVVADREFLDRVTLGILARGHVLLEDVPGTGKTLSARSFATALGLEFSRIQFTPDLLPADVTGTNVFDERDGSFSFSPGPIFANVVLADEINRAPPKTQAALLEAMEEGQVTVDGETHDLPSPFYVIATQNPVESEGAFPLPEAQLDRFTIKTSIGYPDEDGELELLRRRAGRVEQSPTVDRVLDPDAVAALREVPESVRVDDDLLRYAAALARATREDRRVEAGVSPRGTQRLFETARAAAVIAGRQFVTPDDVKRVAEPTLAHRLVLTPDAAVNDVDERDVIDDVLDRIAVPTVEAPEA
;
A
#
# COMPACT_ATOMS: atom_id res chain seq x y z
N MET A 1 -22.99 -3.43 1.69
CA MET A 1 -22.36 -2.77 0.54
C MET A 1 -22.16 -3.82 -0.51
N ASP A 2 -22.75 -3.64 -1.69
CA ASP A 2 -22.51 -4.50 -2.85
C ASP A 2 -21.39 -3.94 -3.76
N VAL A 3 -21.08 -4.65 -4.85
CA VAL A 3 -19.98 -4.26 -5.75
C VAL A 3 -20.21 -2.92 -6.45
N PRO A 4 -21.37 -2.62 -7.05
CA PRO A 4 -21.65 -1.30 -7.60
C PRO A 4 -21.53 -0.17 -6.58
N GLU A 5 -22.12 -0.32 -5.38
CA GLU A 5 -22.00 0.67 -4.31
C GLU A 5 -20.55 0.90 -3.88
N ALA A 6 -19.76 -0.17 -3.81
CA ALA A 6 -18.34 -0.11 -3.49
C ALA A 6 -17.51 0.59 -4.57
N ALA A 7 -17.78 0.31 -5.85
CA ALA A 7 -17.11 0.96 -6.97
C ALA A 7 -17.37 2.46 -6.98
N ASP A 8 -18.63 2.87 -6.78
CA ASP A 8 -19.03 4.28 -6.68
C ASP A 8 -18.38 4.95 -5.46
N ALA A 9 -18.30 4.25 -4.32
CA ALA A 9 -17.60 4.75 -3.13
C ALA A 9 -16.11 4.98 -3.40
N CYS A 10 -15.43 4.01 -4.02
CA CYS A 10 -14.02 4.14 -4.43
C CYS A 10 -13.82 5.30 -5.40
N ALA A 11 -14.66 5.44 -6.42
CA ALA A 11 -14.57 6.51 -7.40
C ALA A 11 -14.71 7.89 -6.74
N ARG A 12 -15.69 8.06 -5.83
CA ARG A 12 -15.85 9.32 -5.08
C ARG A 12 -14.65 9.65 -4.19
N VAL A 13 -14.07 8.65 -3.53
CA VAL A 13 -12.85 8.85 -2.72
C VAL A 13 -11.68 9.27 -3.61
N VAL A 14 -11.47 8.60 -4.74
CA VAL A 14 -10.40 8.93 -5.69
C VAL A 14 -10.58 10.33 -6.28
N ASP A 15 -11.80 10.69 -6.69
CA ASP A 15 -12.10 12.00 -7.26
C ASP A 15 -11.91 13.12 -6.22
N GLU A 16 -12.34 12.90 -4.97
CA GLU A 16 -12.15 13.84 -3.86
C GLU A 16 -10.66 14.05 -3.55
N VAL A 17 -9.89 12.96 -3.43
CA VAL A 17 -8.45 13.04 -3.19
C VAL A 17 -7.72 13.69 -4.37
N GLY A 18 -8.11 13.37 -5.61
CA GLY A 18 -7.55 13.97 -6.82
C GLY A 18 -7.84 15.47 -6.96
N GLY A 19 -8.91 15.96 -6.33
CA GLY A 19 -9.15 17.40 -6.20
C GLY A 19 -8.05 18.10 -5.39
N ALA A 20 -7.59 17.47 -4.30
CA ALA A 20 -6.60 18.05 -3.40
C ALA A 20 -5.14 17.77 -3.80
N VAL A 21 -4.89 16.62 -4.41
CA VAL A 21 -3.55 16.11 -4.72
C VAL A 21 -3.33 16.10 -6.23
N VAL A 22 -2.25 16.75 -6.68
CA VAL A 22 -1.80 16.62 -8.07
C VAL A 22 -1.01 15.32 -8.19
N ALA A 23 -1.69 14.26 -8.59
CA ALA A 23 -1.11 12.95 -8.86
C ALA A 23 -1.96 12.22 -9.90
N ASP A 24 -1.36 11.23 -10.57
CA ASP A 24 -2.07 10.44 -11.56
C ASP A 24 -3.19 9.61 -10.94
N ARG A 25 -4.29 9.46 -11.68
CA ARG A 25 -5.42 8.62 -11.24
C ARG A 25 -4.98 7.19 -10.96
N GLU A 26 -4.02 6.67 -11.71
CA GLU A 26 -3.47 5.34 -11.49
C GLU A 26 -2.81 5.20 -10.10
N PHE A 27 -2.08 6.22 -9.64
CA PHE A 27 -1.51 6.23 -8.29
C PHE A 27 -2.61 6.18 -7.22
N LEU A 28 -3.66 7.00 -7.36
CA LEU A 28 -4.78 7.03 -6.43
C LEU A 28 -5.55 5.70 -6.41
N ASP A 29 -5.74 5.10 -7.59
CA ASP A 29 -6.33 3.77 -7.73
C ASP A 29 -5.47 2.70 -7.04
N ARG A 30 -4.13 2.76 -7.16
CA ARG A 30 -3.20 1.80 -6.53
C ARG A 30 -3.19 1.92 -5.00
N VAL A 31 -3.34 3.14 -4.45
CA VAL A 31 -3.52 3.33 -3.00
C VAL A 31 -4.86 2.78 -2.54
N THR A 32 -5.94 3.07 -3.28
CA THR A 32 -7.29 2.54 -3.02
C THR A 32 -7.31 1.01 -3.07
N LEU A 33 -6.61 0.42 -4.04
CA LEU A 33 -6.41 -1.01 -4.18
C LEU A 33 -5.77 -1.63 -2.95
N GLY A 34 -4.71 -1.02 -2.42
CA GLY A 34 -4.06 -1.47 -1.18
C GLY A 34 -5.02 -1.48 0.01
N ILE A 35 -5.85 -0.45 0.14
CA ILE A 35 -6.84 -0.33 1.22
C ILE A 35 -7.90 -1.45 1.13
N LEU A 36 -8.45 -1.70 -0.06
CA LEU A 36 -9.46 -2.74 -0.30
C LEU A 36 -8.87 -4.15 -0.12
N ALA A 37 -7.64 -4.38 -0.58
CA ALA A 37 -6.94 -5.65 -0.45
C ALA A 37 -6.42 -5.93 0.98
N ARG A 38 -6.80 -5.08 1.96
CA ARG A 38 -6.35 -5.15 3.36
C ARG A 38 -4.83 -5.17 3.50
N GLY A 39 -4.16 -4.47 2.59
CA GLY A 39 -2.72 -4.42 2.48
C GLY A 39 -2.15 -3.07 2.91
N HIS A 40 -0.84 -3.07 3.13
CA HIS A 40 -0.05 -1.86 3.29
C HIS A 40 0.56 -1.44 1.95
N VAL A 41 0.81 -0.14 1.80
CA VAL A 41 1.35 0.44 0.56
C VAL A 41 2.74 1.01 0.83
N LEU A 42 3.70 0.68 -0.04
CA LEU A 42 5.04 1.26 -0.03
C LEU A 42 5.20 2.26 -1.19
N LEU A 43 5.54 3.50 -0.87
CA LEU A 43 5.74 4.59 -1.81
C LEU A 43 7.23 4.87 -2.02
N GLU A 44 7.77 4.44 -3.14
CA GLU A 44 9.14 4.74 -3.53
C GLU A 44 9.16 5.99 -4.40
N ASP A 45 9.57 7.14 -3.84
CA ASP A 45 9.84 8.34 -4.64
C ASP A 45 10.87 9.23 -3.95
N VAL A 46 11.32 10.19 -4.74
CA VAL A 46 12.03 11.39 -4.33
C VAL A 46 11.19 12.29 -3.39
N PRO A 47 11.85 13.12 -2.57
CA PRO A 47 11.17 14.07 -1.69
C PRO A 47 10.34 15.12 -2.46
N GLY A 48 9.26 15.58 -1.83
CA GLY A 48 8.48 16.72 -2.34
C GLY A 48 7.33 16.38 -3.29
N THR A 49 7.04 15.10 -3.56
CA THR A 49 5.97 14.64 -4.46
C THR A 49 4.56 14.63 -3.84
N GLY A 50 4.37 15.24 -2.67
CA GLY A 50 3.04 15.34 -2.05
C GLY A 50 2.54 14.10 -1.29
N LYS A 51 3.39 13.08 -1.06
CA LYS A 51 3.04 11.85 -0.32
C LYS A 51 2.27 12.08 0.99
N THR A 52 2.71 13.06 1.79
CA THR A 52 2.04 13.40 3.06
C THR A 52 0.64 13.95 2.84
N LEU A 53 0.45 14.77 1.81
CA LEU A 53 -0.87 15.28 1.44
C LEU A 53 -1.75 14.13 0.95
N SER A 54 -1.23 13.22 0.13
CA SER A 54 -1.96 12.03 -0.35
C SER A 54 -2.46 11.17 0.80
N ALA A 55 -1.58 10.74 1.71
CA ALA A 55 -1.95 9.89 2.82
C ALA A 55 -2.99 10.54 3.75
N ARG A 56 -2.83 11.84 4.05
CA ARG A 56 -3.80 12.60 4.85
C ARG A 56 -5.14 12.79 4.13
N SER A 57 -5.11 13.01 2.83
CA SER A 57 -6.30 13.17 1.99
C SER A 57 -7.11 11.87 1.98
N PHE A 58 -6.46 10.73 1.78
CA PHE A 58 -7.13 9.43 1.90
C PHE A 58 -7.75 9.22 3.29
N ALA A 59 -7.01 9.48 4.36
CA ALA A 59 -7.55 9.33 5.72
C ALA A 59 -8.79 10.20 5.93
N THR A 60 -8.74 11.45 5.47
CA THR A 60 -9.86 12.41 5.60
C THR A 60 -11.07 11.97 4.78
N ALA A 61 -10.87 11.62 3.50
CA ALA A 61 -11.93 11.14 2.62
C ALA A 61 -12.59 9.86 3.13
N LEU A 62 -11.84 8.99 3.80
CA LEU A 62 -12.34 7.75 4.39
C LEU A 62 -12.94 7.94 5.80
N GLY A 63 -12.83 9.14 6.39
CA GLY A 63 -13.32 9.41 7.74
C GLY A 63 -12.50 8.72 8.84
N LEU A 64 -11.22 8.45 8.59
CA LEU A 64 -10.32 7.67 9.43
C LEU A 64 -9.28 8.55 10.13
N GLU A 65 -8.80 8.09 11.28
CA GLU A 65 -7.75 8.78 12.03
C GLU A 65 -6.41 8.69 11.31
N PHE A 66 -5.72 9.84 11.20
CA PHE A 66 -4.42 9.95 10.54
C PHE A 66 -3.31 10.20 11.56
N SER A 67 -2.22 9.48 11.41
CA SER A 67 -0.97 9.73 12.11
C SER A 67 0.21 9.70 11.15
N ARG A 68 1.23 10.52 11.43
CA ARG A 68 2.49 10.54 10.67
C ARG A 68 3.63 10.24 11.62
N ILE A 69 4.46 9.28 11.23
CA ILE A 69 5.70 8.92 11.89
C ILE A 69 6.83 9.25 10.92
N GLN A 70 7.70 10.17 11.30
CA GLN A 70 8.91 10.44 10.55
C GLN A 70 10.00 9.49 11.05
N PHE A 71 10.51 8.63 10.18
CA PHE A 71 11.59 7.72 10.52
C PHE A 71 12.91 8.47 10.46
N THR A 72 13.66 8.43 11.57
CA THR A 72 14.96 9.06 11.72
C THR A 72 15.96 8.07 12.33
N PRO A 73 17.28 8.30 12.18
CA PRO A 73 18.29 7.37 12.69
C PRO A 73 18.27 7.15 14.21
N ASP A 74 17.69 8.10 14.95
CA ASP A 74 17.57 8.11 16.41
C ASP A 74 16.21 7.61 16.93
N LEU A 75 15.25 7.34 16.04
CA LEU A 75 13.90 6.89 16.42
C LEU A 75 13.97 5.51 17.08
N LEU A 76 13.38 5.38 18.28
CA LEU A 76 13.32 4.12 19.02
C LEU A 76 12.03 3.35 18.70
N PRO A 77 12.02 2.02 18.86
CA PRO A 77 10.79 1.22 18.73
C PRO A 77 9.62 1.76 19.57
N ALA A 78 9.89 2.16 20.83
CA ALA A 78 8.87 2.69 21.74
C ALA A 78 8.27 4.03 21.28
N ASP A 79 8.99 4.82 20.47
CA ASP A 79 8.45 6.05 19.88
C ASP A 79 7.41 5.77 18.79
N VAL A 80 7.38 4.54 18.26
CA VAL A 80 6.38 4.06 17.29
C VAL A 80 5.23 3.37 18.02
N THR A 81 5.57 2.42 18.91
CA THR A 81 4.61 1.51 19.56
C THR A 81 3.98 2.07 20.82
N GLY A 82 4.56 3.10 21.44
CA GLY A 82 4.13 3.60 22.74
C GLY A 82 4.94 3.04 23.90
N THR A 83 4.68 3.57 25.08
CA THR A 83 5.43 3.30 26.31
C THR A 83 4.54 3.39 27.54
N ASN A 84 4.94 2.73 28.63
CA ASN A 84 4.29 2.87 29.93
C ASN A 84 4.85 4.09 30.67
N VAL A 85 3.97 5.06 30.94
CA VAL A 85 4.30 6.30 31.66
C VAL A 85 3.86 6.16 33.12
N PHE A 86 4.74 6.55 34.05
CA PHE A 86 4.41 6.57 35.47
C PHE A 86 3.54 7.78 35.81
N ASP A 87 2.34 7.55 36.35
CA ASP A 87 1.48 8.59 36.89
C ASP A 87 1.78 8.80 38.38
N GLU A 88 2.36 9.95 38.72
CA GLU A 88 2.72 10.31 40.10
C GLU A 88 1.51 10.49 41.03
N ARG A 89 0.31 10.75 40.49
CA ARG A 89 -0.90 10.98 41.30
C ARG A 89 -1.41 9.68 41.90
N ASP A 90 -1.41 8.63 41.09
CA ASP A 90 -2.00 7.34 41.43
C ASP A 90 -0.92 6.27 41.72
N GLY A 91 0.35 6.58 41.49
CA GLY A 91 1.48 5.68 41.73
C GLY A 91 1.50 4.46 40.81
N SER A 92 0.87 4.59 39.63
CA SER A 92 0.67 3.51 38.66
C SER A 92 1.35 3.78 37.33
N PHE A 93 1.71 2.74 36.61
CA PHE A 93 2.10 2.85 35.20
C PHE A 93 0.85 2.77 34.32
N SER A 94 0.71 3.69 33.37
CA SER A 94 -0.35 3.68 32.36
C SER A 94 0.24 3.67 30.97
N PHE A 95 -0.32 2.85 30.09
CA PHE A 95 0.10 2.81 28.70
C PHE A 95 -0.23 4.13 27.98
N SER A 96 0.79 4.74 27.39
CA SER A 96 0.66 5.87 26.47
C SER A 96 0.83 5.35 25.05
N PRO A 97 -0.25 5.29 24.25
CA PRO A 97 -0.19 4.75 22.89
C PRO A 97 0.75 5.57 22.02
N GLY A 98 1.55 4.88 21.22
CA GLY A 98 2.39 5.50 20.20
C GLY A 98 1.59 5.99 18.99
N PRO A 99 2.23 6.71 18.07
CA PRO A 99 1.58 7.21 16.85
C PRO A 99 1.10 6.12 15.91
N ILE A 100 1.45 4.84 16.13
CA ILE A 100 0.91 3.71 15.36
C ILE A 100 -0.57 3.41 15.65
N PHE A 101 -1.12 3.89 16.77
CA PHE A 101 -2.52 3.70 17.14
C PHE A 101 -3.45 4.70 16.42
N ALA A 102 -3.39 4.70 15.10
CA ALA A 102 -4.30 5.43 14.22
C ALA A 102 -4.71 4.51 13.06
N ASN A 103 -5.87 4.75 12.45
CA ASN A 103 -6.33 3.93 11.31
C ASN A 103 -5.37 4.01 10.12
N VAL A 104 -4.83 5.20 9.86
CA VAL A 104 -3.96 5.52 8.73
C VAL A 104 -2.63 6.04 9.25
N VAL A 105 -1.59 5.23 9.09
CA VAL A 105 -0.24 5.62 9.51
C VAL A 105 0.63 5.89 8.29
N LEU A 106 1.10 7.12 8.14
CA LEU A 106 2.17 7.46 7.21
C LEU A 106 3.52 7.21 7.90
N ALA A 107 4.24 6.17 7.47
CA ALA A 107 5.60 5.87 7.90
C ALA A 107 6.59 6.48 6.91
N ASP A 108 6.99 7.71 7.15
CA ASP A 108 7.77 8.51 6.21
C ASP A 108 9.27 8.20 6.33
N GLU A 109 9.92 7.91 5.21
CA GLU A 109 11.34 7.58 5.10
C GLU A 109 11.74 6.36 5.96
N ILE A 110 10.98 5.28 5.87
CA ILE A 110 11.15 4.06 6.68
C ILE A 110 12.59 3.51 6.64
N ASN A 111 13.27 3.70 5.51
CA ASN A 111 14.67 3.30 5.31
C ASN A 111 15.67 4.17 6.09
N ARG A 112 15.28 5.23 6.80
CA ARG A 112 16.21 6.04 7.62
C ARG A 112 16.33 5.58 9.07
N ALA A 113 15.40 4.78 9.57
CA ALA A 113 15.48 4.27 10.94
C ALA A 113 16.27 2.96 11.03
N PRO A 114 16.86 2.63 12.19
CA PRO A 114 17.54 1.37 12.39
C PRO A 114 16.62 0.15 12.19
N PRO A 115 17.16 -1.03 11.83
CA PRO A 115 16.36 -2.24 11.59
C PRO A 115 15.43 -2.65 12.74
N LYS A 116 15.79 -2.34 13.99
CA LYS A 116 14.94 -2.62 15.16
C LYS A 116 13.66 -1.79 15.18
N THR A 117 13.74 -0.53 14.76
CA THR A 117 12.59 0.38 14.72
C THR A 117 11.70 0.08 13.51
N GLN A 118 12.30 -0.29 12.37
CA GLN A 118 11.58 -0.83 11.22
C GLN A 118 10.80 -2.10 11.61
N ALA A 119 11.45 -3.03 12.31
CA ALA A 119 10.82 -4.28 12.75
C ALA A 119 9.60 -4.04 13.64
N ALA A 120 9.64 -3.05 14.54
CA ALA A 120 8.50 -2.73 15.42
C ALA A 120 7.25 -2.31 14.64
N LEU A 121 7.40 -1.48 13.60
CA LEU A 121 6.30 -1.12 12.70
C LEU A 121 5.81 -2.34 11.90
N LEU A 122 6.73 -3.14 11.36
CA LEU A 122 6.42 -4.27 10.49
C LEU A 122 5.77 -5.45 11.23
N GLU A 123 6.11 -5.64 12.51
CA GLU A 123 5.45 -6.60 13.40
C GLU A 123 4.01 -6.18 13.67
N ALA A 124 3.80 -4.90 14.02
CA ALA A 124 2.47 -4.33 14.22
C ALA A 124 1.59 -4.40 12.95
N MET A 125 2.18 -4.22 11.76
CA MET A 125 1.51 -4.43 10.47
C MET A 125 1.03 -5.87 10.27
N GLU A 126 1.81 -6.86 10.70
CA GLU A 126 1.47 -8.27 10.50
C GLU A 126 0.47 -8.78 11.54
N GLU A 127 0.66 -8.40 12.80
CA GLU A 127 -0.09 -8.93 13.93
C GLU A 127 -1.38 -8.14 14.23
N GLY A 128 -1.49 -6.88 13.75
CA GLY A 128 -2.64 -6.02 14.04
C GLY A 128 -2.73 -5.59 15.51
N GLN A 129 -1.66 -5.77 16.27
CA GLN A 129 -1.56 -5.48 17.70
C GLN A 129 -0.11 -5.16 18.07
N VAL A 130 0.09 -4.60 19.25
CA VAL A 130 1.41 -4.25 19.79
C VAL A 130 1.50 -4.80 21.22
N THR A 131 2.63 -5.40 21.59
CA THR A 131 2.87 -5.83 22.97
C THR A 131 3.92 -4.96 23.64
N VAL A 132 3.57 -4.32 24.77
CA VAL A 132 4.46 -3.47 25.57
C VAL A 132 4.47 -3.99 27.01
N ASP A 133 5.65 -4.28 27.54
CA ASP A 133 5.86 -4.83 28.89
C ASP A 133 4.99 -6.05 29.25
N GLY A 134 4.65 -6.87 28.26
CA GLY A 134 3.86 -8.09 28.42
C GLY A 134 2.33 -7.89 28.34
N GLU A 135 1.85 -6.67 28.11
CA GLU A 135 0.45 -6.37 27.82
C GLU A 135 0.27 -6.12 26.32
N THR A 136 -0.77 -6.73 25.73
CA THR A 136 -1.06 -6.62 24.30
C THR A 136 -2.20 -5.62 24.08
N HIS A 137 -1.99 -4.72 23.13
CA HIS A 137 -2.93 -3.66 22.75
C HIS A 137 -3.28 -3.79 21.27
N ASP A 138 -4.57 -3.95 20.97
CA ASP A 138 -5.06 -4.04 19.60
C ASP A 138 -4.94 -2.69 18.87
N LEU A 139 -4.56 -2.74 17.59
CA LEU A 139 -4.60 -1.57 16.71
C LEU A 139 -6.05 -1.30 16.26
N PRO A 140 -6.38 -0.04 15.92
CA PRO A 140 -7.72 0.29 15.46
C PRO A 140 -8.07 -0.43 14.15
N SER A 141 -9.31 -0.89 13.99
CA SER A 141 -9.78 -1.48 12.74
C SER A 141 -10.69 -0.51 11.98
N PRO A 142 -10.42 -0.19 10.70
CA PRO A 142 -9.30 -0.67 9.88
C PRO A 142 -7.95 -0.04 10.28
N PHE A 143 -6.87 -0.82 10.16
CA PHE A 143 -5.47 -0.36 10.28
C PHE A 143 -4.77 -0.52 8.93
N TYR A 144 -4.13 0.54 8.43
CA TYR A 144 -3.25 0.44 7.27
C TYR A 144 -2.10 1.45 7.34
N VAL A 145 -1.02 1.07 6.67
CA VAL A 145 0.24 1.81 6.67
C VAL A 145 0.55 2.20 5.23
N ILE A 146 0.85 3.48 5.03
CA ILE A 146 1.46 3.99 3.82
C ILE A 146 2.90 4.31 4.22
N ALA A 147 3.86 3.48 3.83
CA ALA A 147 5.27 3.73 4.08
C ALA A 147 5.89 4.46 2.89
N THR A 148 6.92 5.26 3.12
CA THR A 148 7.69 5.90 2.05
C THR A 148 9.15 5.51 2.19
N GLN A 149 9.84 5.33 1.07
CA GLN A 149 11.28 5.19 1.03
C GLN A 149 11.87 6.04 -0.08
N ASN A 150 13.02 6.67 0.20
CA ASN A 150 13.75 7.44 -0.79
C ASN A 150 14.90 6.58 -1.35
N PRO A 151 14.87 6.19 -2.64
CA PRO A 151 15.87 5.31 -3.23
C PRO A 151 17.23 6.00 -3.43
N VAL A 152 17.28 7.34 -3.41
CA VAL A 152 18.49 8.13 -3.73
C VAL A 152 19.39 8.38 -2.51
N GLU A 153 18.90 8.13 -1.30
CA GLU A 153 19.69 8.33 -0.08
C GLU A 153 20.69 7.20 0.15
N SER A 154 21.95 7.42 -0.26
CA SER A 154 23.04 6.44 -0.10
C SER A 154 23.75 6.51 1.26
N GLU A 155 23.67 7.63 1.99
CA GLU A 155 24.30 7.81 3.30
C GLU A 155 23.28 7.72 4.43
N GLY A 156 23.44 6.73 5.31
CA GLY A 156 22.61 6.58 6.52
C GLY A 156 21.25 5.89 6.31
N ALA A 157 20.99 5.34 5.12
CA ALA A 157 19.82 4.51 4.86
C ALA A 157 20.08 3.04 5.20
N PHE A 158 19.11 2.42 5.87
CA PHE A 158 18.97 1.01 6.14
C PHE A 158 17.89 0.44 5.20
N PRO A 159 18.28 -0.21 4.08
CA PRO A 159 17.31 -0.78 3.16
C PRO A 159 16.47 -1.85 3.85
N LEU A 160 15.20 -1.95 3.48
CA LEU A 160 14.33 -3.01 3.95
C LEU A 160 14.77 -4.34 3.32
N PRO A 161 15.05 -5.38 4.12
CA PRO A 161 15.22 -6.74 3.61
C PRO A 161 14.01 -7.19 2.78
N GLU A 162 14.21 -8.10 1.86
CA GLU A 162 13.20 -8.59 0.92
C GLU A 162 12.03 -9.25 1.66
N ALA A 163 12.33 -9.95 2.75
CA ALA A 163 11.32 -10.52 3.66
C ALA A 163 10.45 -9.45 4.37
N GLN A 164 10.93 -8.21 4.46
CA GLN A 164 10.16 -7.08 4.99
C GLN A 164 9.33 -6.41 3.90
N LEU A 165 9.89 -6.25 2.70
CA LEU A 165 9.17 -5.74 1.53
C LEU A 165 7.93 -6.60 1.20
N ASP A 166 7.99 -7.92 1.41
CA ASP A 166 6.86 -8.83 1.20
C ASP A 166 5.63 -8.53 2.08
N ARG A 167 5.78 -7.72 3.15
CA ARG A 167 4.66 -7.25 3.98
C ARG A 167 3.83 -6.15 3.33
N PHE A 168 4.37 -5.43 2.35
CA PHE A 168 3.63 -4.44 1.58
C PHE A 168 2.91 -5.12 0.42
N THR A 169 1.59 -4.97 0.35
CA THR A 169 0.80 -5.58 -0.73
C THR A 169 1.12 -4.90 -2.04
N ILE A 170 1.15 -3.56 -2.03
CA ILE A 170 1.42 -2.72 -3.21
C ILE A 170 2.71 -1.92 -2.98
N LYS A 171 3.61 -1.94 -3.96
CA LYS A 171 4.68 -0.96 -4.10
C LYS A 171 4.38 -0.07 -5.31
N THR A 172 4.44 1.24 -5.12
CA THR A 172 4.18 2.20 -6.19
C THR A 172 4.92 3.51 -5.98
N SER A 173 4.77 4.44 -6.91
CA SER A 173 5.42 5.75 -6.94
C SER A 173 4.40 6.80 -7.36
N ILE A 174 4.48 8.01 -6.81
CA ILE A 174 3.72 9.17 -7.30
C ILE A 174 4.36 9.71 -8.59
N GLY A 175 5.68 9.69 -8.69
CA GLY A 175 6.43 10.36 -9.74
C GLY A 175 6.44 11.89 -9.56
N TYR A 176 7.07 12.57 -10.53
CA TYR A 176 6.83 13.99 -10.73
C TYR A 176 5.57 14.15 -11.58
N PRO A 177 4.74 15.18 -11.31
CA PRO A 177 3.63 15.50 -12.20
C PRO A 177 4.16 15.84 -13.59
N ASP A 178 3.33 15.62 -14.60
CA ASP A 178 3.58 16.12 -15.95
C ASP A 178 3.51 17.65 -16.01
N GLU A 179 3.77 18.23 -17.19
CA GLU A 179 3.77 19.69 -17.38
C GLU A 179 2.43 20.34 -16.94
N ASP A 180 1.30 19.70 -17.23
CA ASP A 180 -0.01 20.20 -16.85
C ASP A 180 -0.21 20.14 -15.33
N GLY A 181 0.23 19.07 -14.67
CA GLY A 181 0.23 18.95 -13.22
C GLY A 181 1.17 19.95 -12.54
N GLU A 182 2.37 20.20 -13.08
CA GLU A 182 3.26 21.24 -12.58
C GLU A 182 2.63 22.64 -12.68
N LEU A 183 2.01 22.95 -13.82
CA LEU A 183 1.27 24.20 -14.01
C LEU A 183 0.13 24.33 -13.01
N GLU A 184 -0.60 23.25 -12.74
CA GLU A 184 -1.66 23.24 -11.73
C GLU A 184 -1.13 23.49 -10.32
N LEU A 185 -0.01 22.87 -9.94
CA LEU A 185 0.67 23.17 -8.67
C LEU A 185 1.05 24.65 -8.56
N LEU A 186 1.57 25.24 -9.64
CA LEU A 186 1.91 26.67 -9.69
C LEU A 186 0.67 27.57 -9.59
N ARG A 187 -0.42 27.24 -10.30
CA ARG A 187 -1.71 27.97 -10.22
C ARG A 187 -2.27 27.94 -8.81
N ARG A 188 -2.30 26.77 -8.16
CA ARG A 188 -2.70 26.62 -6.74
C ARG A 188 -1.80 27.42 -5.80
N ARG A 189 -0.47 27.40 -6.03
CA ARG A 189 0.50 28.16 -5.22
C ARG A 189 0.33 29.67 -5.40
N ALA A 190 -0.08 30.14 -6.58
CA ALA A 190 -0.33 31.55 -6.90
C ALA A 190 -1.66 32.07 -6.29
N GLY A 191 -2.71 31.23 -6.25
CA GLY A 191 -4.03 31.55 -5.67
C GLY A 191 -4.10 31.53 -4.13
N ARG A 192 -2.97 31.62 -3.43
CA ARG A 192 -2.78 31.22 -2.02
C ARG A 192 -3.59 31.95 -0.94
N VAL A 193 -4.39 32.93 -1.31
CA VAL A 193 -5.22 33.69 -0.35
C VAL A 193 -6.46 32.87 0.07
N GLU A 194 -6.82 31.80 -0.67
CA GLU A 194 -8.11 31.11 -0.55
C GLU A 194 -8.06 29.62 -0.16
N GLN A 195 -7.18 29.24 0.78
CA GLN A 195 -7.14 27.94 1.50
C GLN A 195 -6.20 26.85 0.93
N SER A 196 -5.54 26.12 1.84
CA SER A 196 -4.97 24.80 1.52
C SER A 196 -6.09 23.92 0.98
N PRO A 197 -5.85 23.06 -0.02
CA PRO A 197 -6.89 22.16 -0.52
C PRO A 197 -7.47 21.37 0.65
N THR A 198 -8.77 21.53 0.89
CA THR A 198 -9.51 20.80 1.90
C THR A 198 -10.13 19.58 1.25
N VAL A 199 -9.94 18.43 1.86
CA VAL A 199 -10.60 17.19 1.50
C VAL A 199 -11.79 17.03 2.40
N ASP A 200 -12.96 16.81 1.82
CA ASP A 200 -14.17 16.47 2.57
C ASP A 200 -14.22 14.97 2.86
N ARG A 201 -14.92 14.64 3.94
CA ARG A 201 -15.19 13.24 4.31
C ARG A 201 -16.23 12.65 3.35
N VAL A 202 -15.85 11.59 2.65
CA VAL A 202 -16.71 10.86 1.69
C VAL A 202 -17.35 9.65 2.35
N LEU A 203 -16.60 8.93 3.17
CA LEU A 203 -17.02 7.73 3.89
C LEU A 203 -16.85 7.89 5.40
N ASP A 204 -17.50 6.99 6.13
CA ASP A 204 -17.36 6.83 7.58
C ASP A 204 -16.63 5.52 7.89
N PRO A 205 -15.99 5.36 9.08
CA PRO A 205 -15.26 4.14 9.45
C PRO A 205 -16.04 2.84 9.23
N ASP A 206 -17.33 2.82 9.57
CA ASP A 206 -18.20 1.65 9.36
C ASP A 206 -18.40 1.33 7.88
N ALA A 207 -18.52 2.36 7.02
CA ALA A 207 -18.61 2.18 5.59
C ALA A 207 -17.29 1.68 4.99
N VAL A 208 -16.15 2.12 5.53
CA VAL A 208 -14.82 1.60 5.13
C VAL A 208 -14.67 0.13 5.54
N ALA A 209 -15.10 -0.24 6.74
CA ALA A 209 -15.11 -1.64 7.17
C ALA A 209 -15.95 -2.49 6.22
N ALA A 210 -17.16 -2.05 5.87
CA ALA A 210 -18.01 -2.74 4.90
C ALA A 210 -17.37 -2.82 3.50
N LEU A 211 -16.73 -1.74 3.04
CA LEU A 211 -16.03 -1.67 1.75
C LEU A 211 -14.92 -2.73 1.63
N ARG A 212 -14.18 -2.98 2.72
CA ARG A 212 -13.09 -3.97 2.77
C ARG A 212 -13.57 -5.43 2.80
N GLU A 213 -14.86 -5.67 3.03
CA GLU A 213 -15.47 -7.01 2.94
C GLU A 213 -15.94 -7.33 1.50
N VAL A 214 -16.20 -6.32 0.67
CA VAL A 214 -16.74 -6.52 -0.68
C VAL A 214 -15.86 -7.39 -1.59
N PRO A 215 -14.52 -7.27 -1.60
CA PRO A 215 -13.66 -8.15 -2.40
C PRO A 215 -13.86 -9.64 -2.14
N GLU A 216 -14.32 -10.03 -0.94
CA GLU A 216 -14.58 -11.44 -0.60
C GLU A 216 -15.80 -12.02 -1.33
N SER A 217 -16.70 -11.16 -1.83
CA SER A 217 -17.85 -11.57 -2.64
C SER A 217 -17.56 -11.74 -4.13
N VAL A 218 -16.37 -11.31 -4.59
CA VAL A 218 -15.99 -11.36 -6.01
C VAL A 218 -15.66 -12.79 -6.43
N ARG A 219 -16.32 -13.27 -7.50
CA ARG A 219 -16.08 -14.59 -8.07
C ARG A 219 -14.74 -14.65 -8.80
N VAL A 220 -13.99 -15.71 -8.58
CA VAL A 220 -12.75 -16.02 -9.32
C VAL A 220 -12.83 -17.43 -9.84
N ASP A 221 -12.71 -17.58 -11.15
CA ASP A 221 -12.76 -18.88 -11.80
C ASP A 221 -11.43 -19.64 -11.64
N ASP A 222 -11.51 -20.97 -11.61
CA ASP A 222 -10.34 -21.84 -11.42
C ASP A 222 -9.21 -21.57 -12.40
N ASP A 223 -9.53 -21.19 -13.64
CA ASP A 223 -8.53 -20.87 -14.65
C ASP A 223 -7.72 -19.61 -14.33
N LEU A 224 -8.32 -18.64 -13.63
CA LEU A 224 -7.60 -17.46 -13.13
C LEU A 224 -6.73 -17.82 -11.92
N LEU A 225 -7.16 -18.76 -11.08
CA LEU A 225 -6.32 -19.29 -9.99
C LEU A 225 -5.09 -20.00 -10.57
N ARG A 226 -5.29 -20.81 -11.61
CA ARG A 226 -4.19 -21.48 -12.34
C ARG A 226 -3.29 -20.46 -13.03
N TYR A 227 -3.86 -19.41 -13.63
CA TYR A 227 -3.09 -18.33 -14.25
C TYR A 227 -2.22 -17.59 -13.23
N ALA A 228 -2.77 -17.14 -12.10
CA ALA A 228 -2.02 -16.50 -11.02
C ALA A 228 -0.88 -17.40 -10.49
N ALA A 229 -1.14 -18.69 -10.29
CA ALA A 229 -0.13 -19.65 -9.88
C ALA A 229 0.95 -19.88 -10.96
N ALA A 230 0.57 -19.87 -12.24
CA ALA A 230 1.50 -19.99 -13.36
C ALA A 230 2.41 -18.77 -13.47
N LEU A 231 1.89 -17.56 -13.28
CA LEU A 231 2.69 -16.33 -13.21
C LEU A 231 3.72 -16.43 -12.09
N ALA A 232 3.29 -16.76 -10.87
CA ALA A 232 4.21 -16.90 -9.75
C ALA A 232 5.29 -17.97 -10.00
N ARG A 233 4.93 -19.13 -10.56
CA ARG A 233 5.90 -20.17 -10.93
C ARG A 233 6.89 -19.67 -11.99
N ALA A 234 6.39 -18.99 -13.01
CA ALA A 234 7.18 -18.46 -14.11
C ALA A 234 8.26 -17.46 -13.63
N THR A 235 7.99 -16.68 -12.58
CA THR A 235 9.01 -15.82 -11.94
C THR A 235 10.11 -16.63 -11.23
N ARG A 236 9.79 -17.77 -10.61
CA ARG A 236 10.76 -18.64 -9.93
C ARG A 236 11.65 -19.42 -10.89
N GLU A 237 11.19 -19.59 -12.13
CA GLU A 237 11.91 -20.27 -13.20
C GLU A 237 12.67 -19.29 -14.13
N ASP A 238 12.54 -17.98 -13.91
CA ASP A 238 13.27 -16.97 -14.70
C ASP A 238 14.74 -16.93 -14.29
N ARG A 239 15.65 -17.00 -15.27
CA ARG A 239 17.10 -17.01 -15.07
C ARG A 239 17.66 -15.74 -14.42
N ARG A 240 16.92 -14.63 -14.48
CA ARG A 240 17.31 -13.35 -13.87
C ARG A 240 16.99 -13.31 -12.38
N VAL A 241 16.21 -14.26 -11.88
CA VAL A 241 15.65 -14.26 -10.53
C VAL A 241 16.33 -15.35 -9.69
N GLU A 242 16.91 -14.94 -8.56
CA GLU A 242 17.46 -15.84 -7.54
C GLU A 242 16.35 -16.41 -6.66
N ALA A 243 15.37 -15.57 -6.27
CA ALA A 243 14.16 -16.00 -5.57
C ALA A 243 12.92 -15.28 -6.13
N GLY A 244 12.00 -16.05 -6.72
CA GLY A 244 10.77 -15.52 -7.31
C GLY A 244 9.63 -15.36 -6.30
N VAL A 245 8.46 -15.00 -6.81
CA VAL A 245 7.26 -14.70 -6.01
C VAL A 245 6.93 -15.83 -5.02
N SER A 246 6.84 -15.52 -3.74
CA SER A 246 6.49 -16.47 -2.67
C SER A 246 5.02 -16.94 -2.76
N PRO A 247 4.61 -18.02 -2.05
CA PRO A 247 3.20 -18.37 -1.93
C PRO A 247 2.34 -17.23 -1.37
N ARG A 248 2.88 -16.44 -0.44
CA ARG A 248 2.24 -15.23 0.09
C ARG A 248 2.05 -14.18 -1.02
N GLY A 249 3.06 -13.96 -1.86
CA GLY A 249 2.94 -13.07 -3.02
C GLY A 249 1.85 -13.53 -4.01
N THR A 250 1.67 -14.84 -4.21
CA THR A 250 0.56 -15.38 -5.02
C THR A 250 -0.81 -15.10 -4.39
N GLN A 251 -0.93 -15.22 -3.07
CA GLN A 251 -2.16 -14.85 -2.34
C GLN A 251 -2.45 -13.34 -2.45
N ARG A 252 -1.42 -12.49 -2.32
CA ARG A 252 -1.56 -11.04 -2.50
C ARG A 252 -2.04 -10.68 -3.90
N LEU A 253 -1.51 -11.33 -4.95
CA LEU A 253 -1.99 -11.14 -6.32
C LEU A 253 -3.48 -11.49 -6.47
N PHE A 254 -3.91 -12.57 -5.84
CA PHE A 254 -5.32 -12.97 -5.85
C PHE A 254 -6.22 -11.95 -5.12
N GLU A 255 -5.79 -11.49 -3.94
CA GLU A 255 -6.51 -10.48 -3.15
C GLU A 255 -6.61 -9.15 -3.91
N THR A 256 -5.51 -8.68 -4.51
CA THR A 256 -5.50 -7.44 -5.29
C THR A 256 -6.29 -7.58 -6.58
N ALA A 257 -6.30 -8.73 -7.25
CA ALA A 257 -7.14 -8.93 -8.44
C ALA A 257 -8.64 -8.82 -8.10
N ARG A 258 -9.09 -9.37 -6.96
CA ARG A 258 -10.48 -9.21 -6.49
C ARG A 258 -10.81 -7.75 -6.18
N ALA A 259 -9.91 -7.05 -5.48
CA ALA A 259 -10.07 -5.64 -5.18
C ALA A 259 -10.12 -4.77 -6.46
N ALA A 260 -9.32 -5.08 -7.47
CA ALA A 260 -9.35 -4.41 -8.77
C ALA A 260 -10.70 -4.60 -9.49
N ALA A 261 -11.26 -5.82 -9.45
CA ALA A 261 -12.59 -6.08 -9.98
C ALA A 261 -13.67 -5.24 -9.27
N VAL A 262 -13.60 -5.08 -7.94
CA VAL A 262 -14.50 -4.19 -7.18
C VAL A 262 -14.37 -2.75 -7.64
N ILE A 263 -13.15 -2.22 -7.75
CA ILE A 263 -12.91 -0.84 -8.23
C ILE A 263 -13.49 -0.64 -9.64
N ALA A 264 -13.42 -1.68 -10.48
CA ALA A 264 -14.01 -1.67 -11.83
C ALA A 264 -15.53 -1.93 -11.85
N GLY A 265 -16.20 -2.10 -10.70
CA GLY A 265 -17.64 -2.39 -10.62
C GLY A 265 -18.03 -3.80 -11.07
N ARG A 266 -17.09 -4.75 -11.11
CA ARG A 266 -17.30 -6.12 -11.58
C ARG A 266 -17.35 -7.12 -10.43
N GLN A 267 -18.35 -8.01 -10.50
CA GLN A 267 -18.56 -9.09 -9.52
C GLN A 267 -17.69 -10.34 -9.79
N PHE A 268 -16.81 -10.28 -10.79
CA PHE A 268 -15.89 -11.35 -11.13
C PHE A 268 -14.56 -10.78 -11.65
N VAL A 269 -13.48 -11.51 -11.39
CA VAL A 269 -12.13 -11.18 -11.87
C VAL A 269 -12.00 -11.54 -13.35
N THR A 270 -11.28 -10.72 -14.11
CA THR A 270 -10.85 -11.00 -15.49
C THR A 270 -9.33 -11.15 -15.57
N PRO A 271 -8.78 -11.72 -16.67
CA PRO A 271 -7.34 -11.74 -16.87
C PRO A 271 -6.69 -10.35 -16.80
N ASP A 272 -7.40 -9.31 -17.27
CA ASP A 272 -6.90 -7.93 -17.26
C ASP A 272 -6.74 -7.37 -15.84
N ASP A 273 -7.58 -7.78 -14.88
CA ASP A 273 -7.40 -7.41 -13.46
C ASP A 273 -6.08 -7.95 -12.93
N VAL A 274 -5.82 -9.23 -13.20
CA VAL A 274 -4.59 -9.90 -12.75
C VAL A 274 -3.37 -9.23 -13.36
N LYS A 275 -3.42 -8.91 -14.66
CA LYS A 275 -2.34 -8.20 -15.36
C LYS A 275 -2.11 -6.81 -14.77
N ARG A 276 -3.16 -6.01 -14.61
CA ARG A 276 -3.08 -4.63 -14.10
C ARG A 276 -2.45 -4.55 -12.72
N VAL A 277 -2.67 -5.54 -11.86
CA VAL A 277 -2.14 -5.53 -10.49
C VAL A 277 -0.85 -6.33 -10.32
N ALA A 278 -0.41 -7.07 -11.34
CA ALA A 278 0.75 -7.95 -11.23
C ALA A 278 2.05 -7.17 -10.95
N GLU A 279 2.38 -6.15 -11.74
CA GLU A 279 3.58 -5.33 -11.52
C GLU A 279 3.62 -4.71 -10.10
N PRO A 280 2.63 -3.89 -9.67
CA PRO A 280 2.67 -3.25 -8.36
C PRO A 280 2.54 -4.23 -7.18
N THR A 281 2.08 -5.47 -7.43
CA THR A 281 1.99 -6.52 -6.39
C THR A 281 3.20 -7.45 -6.39
N LEU A 282 3.90 -7.67 -7.49
CA LEU A 282 4.89 -8.77 -7.56
C LEU A 282 6.34 -8.30 -7.70
N ALA A 283 6.59 -7.15 -8.33
CA ALA A 283 7.94 -6.74 -8.68
C ALA A 283 8.87 -6.67 -7.47
N HIS A 284 8.44 -6.03 -6.38
CA HIS A 284 9.23 -5.88 -5.14
C HIS A 284 9.41 -7.15 -4.31
N ARG A 285 8.88 -8.28 -4.79
CA ARG A 285 9.02 -9.61 -4.17
C ARG A 285 10.03 -10.48 -4.92
N LEU A 286 10.58 -9.99 -6.03
CA LEU A 286 11.64 -10.67 -6.76
C LEU A 286 12.99 -10.33 -6.13
N VAL A 287 13.82 -11.35 -5.97
CA VAL A 287 15.24 -11.20 -5.67
C VAL A 287 15.99 -11.53 -6.95
N LEU A 288 16.68 -10.54 -7.52
CA LEU A 288 17.44 -10.72 -8.75
C LEU A 288 18.77 -11.44 -8.48
N THR A 289 19.27 -12.16 -9.48
CA THR A 289 20.63 -12.72 -9.41
C THR A 289 21.67 -11.61 -9.43
N PRO A 290 22.89 -11.84 -8.89
CA PRO A 290 23.97 -10.85 -8.95
C PRO A 290 24.29 -10.38 -10.38
N ASP A 291 24.24 -11.29 -11.35
CA ASP A 291 24.46 -10.96 -12.76
C ASP A 291 23.35 -10.04 -13.30
N ALA A 292 22.08 -10.32 -12.97
CA ALA A 292 20.96 -9.46 -13.40
C ALA A 292 21.05 -8.06 -12.77
N ALA A 293 21.39 -7.99 -11.48
CA ALA A 293 21.58 -6.72 -10.77
C ALA A 293 22.73 -5.88 -11.36
N VAL A 294 23.85 -6.52 -11.73
CA VAL A 294 24.99 -5.83 -12.38
C VAL A 294 24.64 -5.31 -13.78
N ASN A 295 23.67 -5.93 -14.46
CA ASN A 295 23.18 -5.50 -15.76
C ASN A 295 22.00 -4.52 -15.66
N ASP A 296 21.74 -3.95 -14.48
CA ASP A 296 20.65 -2.99 -14.22
C ASP A 296 19.28 -3.50 -14.69
N VAL A 297 19.02 -4.80 -14.53
CA VAL A 297 17.69 -5.39 -14.80
C VAL A 297 16.71 -4.87 -13.75
N ASP A 298 15.56 -4.36 -14.19
CA ASP A 298 14.46 -3.97 -13.31
C ASP A 298 13.54 -5.17 -13.04
N GLU A 299 13.07 -5.33 -11.80
CA GLU A 299 12.12 -6.39 -11.45
C GLU A 299 10.79 -6.27 -12.23
N ARG A 300 10.40 -5.05 -12.61
CA ARG A 300 9.20 -4.77 -13.41
C ARG A 300 9.30 -5.39 -14.80
N ASP A 301 10.46 -5.29 -15.44
CA ASP A 301 10.70 -5.89 -16.76
C ASP A 301 10.56 -7.43 -16.71
N VAL A 302 10.96 -8.05 -15.59
CA VAL A 302 10.79 -9.49 -15.40
C VAL A 302 9.31 -9.86 -15.30
N ILE A 303 8.51 -9.06 -14.61
CA ILE A 303 7.07 -9.30 -14.49
C ILE A 303 6.39 -9.13 -15.86
N ASP A 304 6.72 -8.07 -16.60
CA ASP A 304 6.16 -7.80 -17.92
C ASP A 304 6.46 -8.94 -18.91
N ASP A 305 7.71 -9.40 -18.97
CA ASP A 305 8.10 -10.56 -19.78
C ASP A 305 7.34 -11.84 -19.40
N VAL A 306 7.09 -12.04 -18.10
CA VAL A 306 6.31 -13.18 -17.61
C VAL A 306 4.84 -13.06 -18.02
N LEU A 307 4.25 -11.88 -17.93
CA LEU A 307 2.86 -11.61 -18.34
C LEU A 307 2.65 -11.82 -19.85
N ASP A 308 3.64 -11.47 -20.66
CA ASP A 308 3.60 -11.66 -22.12
C ASP A 308 3.78 -13.13 -22.52
N ARG A 309 4.61 -13.87 -21.77
CA ARG A 309 4.89 -15.29 -22.05
C ARG A 309 3.76 -16.23 -21.64
N ILE A 310 3.10 -15.97 -20.52
CA ILE A 310 2.06 -16.87 -19.99
C ILE A 310 0.71 -16.54 -20.63
N ALA A 311 0.19 -17.50 -21.38
CA ALA A 311 -1.10 -17.36 -22.05
C ALA A 311 -2.23 -17.05 -21.05
N VAL A 312 -3.03 -16.03 -21.37
CA VAL A 312 -4.25 -15.72 -20.62
C VAL A 312 -5.29 -16.82 -20.85
N PRO A 313 -6.06 -17.21 -19.80
CA PRO A 313 -7.12 -18.17 -19.98
C PRO A 313 -8.23 -17.58 -20.86
N THR A 314 -8.76 -18.40 -21.77
CA THR A 314 -9.97 -18.07 -22.53
C THR A 314 -11.16 -18.09 -21.58
N VAL A 315 -11.80 -16.95 -21.39
CA VAL A 315 -13.06 -16.87 -20.63
C VAL A 315 -14.15 -17.53 -21.47
N GLU A 316 -14.51 -18.78 -21.15
CA GLU A 316 -15.79 -19.32 -21.61
C GLU A 316 -16.89 -18.52 -20.90
N ALA A 317 -17.71 -17.80 -21.68
CA ALA A 317 -18.84 -17.07 -21.13
C ALA A 317 -19.75 -18.04 -20.36
N PRO A 318 -20.30 -17.65 -19.19
CA PRO A 318 -21.15 -18.56 -18.42
C PRO A 318 -22.35 -18.97 -19.29
N GLU A 319 -22.61 -20.29 -19.35
CA GLU A 319 -23.82 -20.82 -19.99
C GLU A 319 -25.05 -20.16 -19.34
N ALA A 320 -25.92 -19.60 -20.20
CA ALA A 320 -27.11 -18.82 -19.84
C ALA A 320 -28.25 -19.66 -19.27
#